data_AF-A0A2V8K8R9-F1
#
_entry.id   AF-A0A2V8K8R9-F1
#
_cell.length_a   1.000
_cell.length_b   1.000
_cell.length_c   1.000
_cell.angle_alpha   90.00
_cell.angle_beta   90.00
_cell.angle_gamma   90.00
#
_symmetry.space_group_name_H-M   'P 1'
#
loop_
_entity.id
_entity.type
_entity.pdbx_description
1 polymer ?
#
loop_
_entity_poly.entity_id
_entity_poly.type
_entity_poly.pdbx_seq_one_letter_code
_entity_poly.pdbx_strand_id
1 'polypeptide(L)'
;MNKEETIAALNRLELDLRALRTAASRVKSAQVKGKEISESDQRTSRKWFEDIEPAVSRSGIPADILAKYSGMFNQLLGLSFKNPAPSTYVKIIDGLLEDFKQDLVATVMKSSGPIVGFSQLDKVLETIVNEAEKDYLTEAVSCAQRGYLRASTVMGWNAAVHRMHRVVEKMGFEEFNKKSEEMKKITEGRYKRFNKSFSIHTISELRSTVFDTDLLWVLEYWGLIDGNQHERLQACFTMRSNCAHPGEAAMSPENLASFYSDLKNMVFDNPKFNV
;
A
#
# COMPACT_ATOMS: atom_id res chain seq x y z
N MET A 1 14.25 3.89 -2.11
CA MET A 1 14.99 4.63 -1.07
C MET A 1 14.28 4.44 0.25
N ASN A 2 15.01 4.02 1.27
CA ASN A 2 14.51 3.99 2.65
C ASN A 2 14.50 5.42 3.25
N LYS A 3 14.00 5.55 4.48
CA LYS A 3 13.86 6.85 5.15
C LYS A 3 15.20 7.58 5.33
N GLU A 4 16.25 6.87 5.75
CA GLU A 4 17.59 7.46 5.96
C GLU A 4 18.22 7.92 4.64
N GLU A 5 18.09 7.10 3.58
CA GLU A 5 18.54 7.45 2.23
C GLU A 5 17.80 8.67 1.68
N THR A 6 16.50 8.78 1.95
CA THR A 6 15.68 9.92 1.51
C THR A 6 16.11 11.20 2.21
N ILE A 7 16.35 11.14 3.52
CA ILE A 7 16.87 12.27 4.30
C ILE A 7 18.26 12.67 3.81
N ALA A 8 19.16 11.71 3.57
CA ALA A 8 20.50 11.96 3.06
C ALA A 8 20.45 12.62 1.67
N ALA A 9 19.56 12.18 0.78
CA ALA A 9 19.38 12.76 -0.53
C ALA A 9 18.81 14.18 -0.49
N LEU A 10 17.84 14.45 0.40
CA LEU A 10 17.31 15.80 0.62
C LEU A 10 18.40 16.75 1.14
N ASN A 11 19.19 16.33 2.12
CA ASN A 11 20.31 17.13 2.63
C ASN A 11 21.34 17.40 1.53
N ARG A 12 21.62 16.41 0.67
CA ARG A 12 22.53 16.59 -0.47
C ARG A 12 21.95 17.56 -1.50
N LEU A 13 20.65 17.48 -1.79
CA LEU A 13 19.98 18.41 -2.69
C LEU A 13 20.04 19.86 -2.16
N GLU A 14 19.85 20.05 -0.86
CA GLU A 14 19.98 21.37 -0.23
C GLU A 14 21.39 21.94 -0.42
N LEU A 15 22.43 21.11 -0.25
CA LEU A 15 23.82 21.51 -0.49
C LEU A 15 24.04 21.87 -1.97
N ASP A 16 23.52 21.07 -2.89
CA ASP A 16 23.61 21.31 -4.34
C ASP A 16 22.93 22.65 -4.71
N LEU A 17 21.75 22.94 -4.14
CA LEU A 17 21.04 24.21 -4.32
C LEU A 17 21.81 25.42 -3.76
N ARG A 18 22.40 25.30 -2.56
CA ARG A 18 23.23 26.36 -1.97
C ARG A 18 24.50 26.64 -2.80
N ALA A 19 25.11 25.59 -3.35
CA ALA A 19 26.24 25.72 -4.26
C ALA A 19 25.83 26.45 -5.55
N LEU A 20 24.69 26.05 -6.14
CA LEU A 20 24.13 26.70 -7.34
C LEU A 20 23.80 28.17 -7.09
N ARG A 21 23.19 28.50 -5.95
CA ARG A 21 22.92 29.88 -5.53
C ARG A 21 24.20 30.72 -5.49
N THR A 22 25.25 30.17 -4.89
CA THR A 22 26.55 30.83 -4.74
C THR A 22 27.25 31.02 -6.09
N ALA A 23 27.14 30.04 -6.99
CA ALA A 23 27.66 30.15 -8.34
C ALA A 23 26.91 31.23 -9.13
N ALA A 24 25.57 31.24 -9.06
CA ALA A 24 24.74 32.24 -9.73
C ALA A 24 25.02 33.67 -9.23
N SER A 25 25.16 33.88 -7.91
CA SER A 25 25.41 35.23 -7.36
C SER A 25 26.78 35.81 -7.70
N ARG A 26 27.76 34.96 -8.04
CA ARG A 26 29.10 35.37 -8.48
C ARG A 26 29.18 35.79 -9.94
N VAL A 27 28.12 35.54 -10.73
CA VAL A 27 28.06 35.94 -12.13
C VAL A 27 27.95 37.45 -12.24
N LYS A 28 28.99 38.09 -12.76
CA LYS A 28 29.04 39.55 -12.98
C LYS A 28 28.36 40.01 -14.27
N SER A 29 28.02 39.08 -15.17
CA SER A 29 27.33 39.40 -16.42
C SER A 29 25.83 39.61 -16.21
N ALA A 30 25.22 40.44 -17.05
CA ALA A 30 23.78 40.71 -17.02
C ALA A 30 22.91 39.44 -17.22
N GLN A 31 23.48 38.39 -17.82
CA GLN A 31 22.84 37.11 -18.05
C GLN A 31 23.77 35.95 -17.67
N VAL A 32 23.19 34.87 -17.18
CA VAL A 32 23.88 33.59 -17.01
C VAL A 32 24.01 32.92 -18.37
N LYS A 33 25.20 32.98 -18.97
CA LYS A 33 25.53 32.30 -20.25
C LYS A 33 26.47 31.10 -20.05
N GLY A 34 26.82 30.79 -18.81
CA GLY A 34 27.76 29.73 -18.46
C GLY A 34 27.09 28.36 -18.57
N LYS A 35 27.62 27.49 -19.44
CA LYS A 35 27.19 26.10 -19.59
C LYS A 35 27.22 25.34 -18.26
N GLU A 36 28.18 25.65 -17.40
CA GLU A 36 28.35 25.04 -16.07
C GLU A 36 27.15 25.26 -15.12
N ILE A 37 26.60 26.48 -15.07
CA ILE A 37 25.46 26.78 -14.19
C ILE A 37 24.19 26.11 -14.71
N SER A 38 23.98 26.15 -16.03
CA SER A 38 22.86 25.46 -16.69
C SER A 38 22.93 23.93 -16.52
N GLU A 39 24.10 23.32 -16.70
CA GLU A 39 24.32 21.88 -16.49
C GLU A 39 24.15 21.48 -15.02
N SER A 40 24.62 22.31 -14.09
CA SER A 40 24.43 22.09 -12.66
C SER A 40 22.96 22.18 -12.26
N ASP A 41 22.22 23.14 -12.80
CA ASP A 41 20.78 23.26 -12.60
C ASP A 41 20.04 22.03 -13.14
N GLN A 42 20.28 21.64 -14.40
CA GLN A 42 19.68 20.45 -14.99
C GLN A 42 19.94 19.20 -14.16
N ARG A 43 21.16 19.04 -13.62
CA ARG A 43 21.50 17.91 -12.74
C ARG A 43 20.71 17.94 -11.44
N THR A 44 20.62 19.09 -10.79
CA THR A 44 19.87 19.27 -9.53
C THR A 44 18.37 19.04 -9.74
N SER A 45 17.82 19.61 -10.82
CA SER A 45 16.42 19.47 -11.21
C SER A 45 16.08 18.03 -11.59
N ARG A 46 16.94 17.35 -12.36
CA ARG A 46 16.77 15.92 -12.69
C ARG A 46 16.74 15.06 -11.44
N LYS A 47 17.68 15.27 -10.52
CA LYS A 47 17.75 14.53 -9.24
C LYS A 47 16.50 14.72 -8.39
N TRP A 48 15.87 15.90 -8.45
CA TRP A 48 14.55 16.10 -7.83
C TRP A 48 13.51 15.16 -8.44
N PHE A 49 13.28 15.23 -9.77
CA PHE A 49 12.21 14.50 -10.43
C PHE A 49 12.41 12.98 -10.49
N GLU A 50 13.65 12.51 -10.67
CA GLU A 50 13.95 11.09 -10.86
C GLU A 50 14.09 10.35 -9.51
N ASP A 51 14.76 10.96 -8.53
CA ASP A 51 15.13 10.26 -7.30
C ASP A 51 14.29 10.72 -6.09
N ILE A 52 14.18 12.04 -5.90
CA ILE A 52 13.70 12.61 -4.63
C ILE A 52 12.18 12.67 -4.58
N GLU A 53 11.51 13.26 -5.57
CA GLU A 53 10.05 13.40 -5.61
C GLU A 53 9.32 12.04 -5.46
N PRO A 54 9.74 10.96 -6.15
CA PRO A 54 9.17 9.63 -5.91
C PRO A 54 9.44 9.07 -4.51
N ALA A 55 10.56 9.45 -3.87
CA ALA A 55 10.89 9.00 -2.51
C ALA A 55 10.13 9.78 -1.44
N VAL A 56 9.99 11.10 -1.59
CA VAL A 56 9.24 11.93 -0.63
C VAL A 56 7.73 11.75 -0.73
N SER A 57 7.18 11.50 -1.92
CA SER A 57 5.76 11.15 -2.07
C SER A 57 5.37 9.89 -1.30
N ARG A 58 6.28 8.90 -1.23
CA ARG A 58 6.11 7.70 -0.38
C ARG A 58 6.28 7.97 1.12
N SER A 59 6.79 9.13 1.50
CA SER A 59 7.11 9.47 2.90
C SER A 59 6.01 10.29 3.59
N GLY A 60 4.82 10.40 2.98
CA GLY A 60 3.66 11.07 3.59
C GLY A 60 3.69 12.59 3.54
N ILE A 61 4.44 13.18 2.61
CA ILE A 61 4.40 14.62 2.40
C ILE A 61 3.06 15.01 1.77
N PRO A 62 2.36 16.04 2.32
CA PRO A 62 1.15 16.59 1.74
C PRO A 62 1.29 16.96 0.25
N ALA A 63 0.26 16.68 -0.55
CA ALA A 63 0.31 16.85 -2.01
C ALA A 63 0.48 18.32 -2.44
N ASP A 64 -0.02 19.26 -1.65
CA ASP A 64 0.16 20.71 -1.83
C ASP A 64 1.62 21.13 -1.65
N ILE A 65 2.31 20.58 -0.66
CA ILE A 65 3.75 20.81 -0.46
C ILE A 65 4.53 20.22 -1.63
N LEU A 66 4.22 18.99 -2.05
CA LEU A 66 4.89 18.36 -3.19
C LEU A 66 4.70 19.21 -4.47
N ALA A 67 3.47 19.66 -4.74
CA ALA A 67 3.16 20.51 -5.89
C ALA A 67 3.88 21.87 -5.85
N LYS A 68 4.04 22.48 -4.67
CA LYS A 68 4.85 23.70 -4.46
C LYS A 68 6.28 23.47 -4.95
N TYR A 69 6.97 22.45 -4.44
CA TYR A 69 8.37 22.18 -4.80
C TYR A 69 8.52 21.76 -6.26
N SER A 70 7.65 20.87 -6.78
CA SER A 70 7.72 20.46 -8.18
C SER A 70 7.45 21.62 -9.15
N GLY A 71 6.58 22.56 -8.78
CA GLY A 71 6.40 23.82 -9.51
C GLY A 71 7.67 24.67 -9.56
N MET A 72 8.36 24.81 -8.43
CA MET A 72 9.60 25.59 -8.33
C MET A 72 10.78 24.92 -9.06
N PHE A 73 10.90 23.59 -8.98
CA PHE A 73 11.90 22.84 -9.76
C PHE A 73 11.63 22.90 -11.27
N ASN A 74 10.37 22.92 -11.70
CA ASN A 74 10.04 23.16 -13.11
C ASN A 74 10.43 24.57 -13.57
N GLN A 75 10.23 25.58 -12.72
CA GLN A 75 10.70 26.93 -13.01
C GLN A 75 12.22 26.99 -13.11
N LEU A 76 12.93 26.37 -12.16
CA LEU A 76 14.39 26.29 -12.13
C LEU A 76 14.90 25.58 -13.40
N LEU A 77 14.39 24.39 -13.71
CA LEU A 77 14.73 23.67 -14.94
C LEU A 77 14.45 24.50 -16.21
N GLY A 78 13.34 25.25 -16.24
CA GLY A 78 13.00 26.17 -17.32
C GLY A 78 13.98 27.35 -17.47
N LEU A 79 14.63 27.78 -16.39
CA LEU A 79 15.71 28.77 -16.43
C LEU A 79 16.97 28.19 -17.07
N SER A 80 17.27 26.91 -16.87
CA SER A 80 18.46 26.25 -17.44
C SER A 80 18.51 26.30 -18.97
N PHE A 81 17.35 26.30 -19.63
CA PHE A 81 17.23 26.37 -21.08
C PHE A 81 17.21 27.81 -21.63
N LYS A 82 17.25 28.80 -20.74
CA LYS A 82 17.19 30.23 -21.07
C LYS A 82 18.49 30.92 -20.62
N ASN A 83 18.62 32.20 -20.94
CA ASN A 83 19.72 33.06 -20.45
C ASN A 83 19.17 34.10 -19.45
N PRO A 84 18.66 33.68 -18.27
CA PRO A 84 18.06 34.60 -17.31
C PRO A 84 19.11 35.48 -16.61
N ALA A 85 18.62 36.53 -15.95
CA ALA A 85 19.44 37.32 -15.04
C ALA A 85 19.83 36.47 -13.81
N PRO A 86 21.05 36.65 -13.27
CA PRO A 86 21.48 35.99 -12.04
C PRO A 86 20.53 36.18 -10.85
N SER A 87 19.90 37.36 -10.75
CA SER A 87 18.92 37.68 -9.71
C SER A 87 17.68 36.79 -9.77
N THR A 88 17.24 36.38 -10.97
CA THR A 88 16.10 35.47 -11.15
C THR A 88 16.43 34.07 -10.62
N TYR A 89 17.64 33.57 -10.88
CA TYR A 89 18.15 32.31 -10.34
C TYR A 89 18.16 32.33 -8.81
N VAL A 90 18.77 33.36 -8.23
CA VAL A 90 18.89 33.51 -6.78
C VAL A 90 17.51 33.59 -6.13
N LYS A 91 16.55 34.31 -6.72
CA LYS A 91 15.19 34.42 -6.18
C LYS A 91 14.46 33.07 -6.12
N ILE A 92 14.54 32.26 -7.19
CA ILE A 92 13.89 30.94 -7.22
C ILE A 92 14.57 29.99 -6.23
N ILE A 93 15.91 30.00 -6.16
CA ILE A 93 16.65 29.14 -5.23
C ILE A 93 16.40 29.56 -3.77
N ASP A 94 16.33 30.85 -3.47
CA ASP A 94 16.03 31.34 -2.12
C ASP A 94 14.63 30.90 -1.69
N GLY A 95 13.64 30.97 -2.59
CA GLY A 95 12.31 30.43 -2.32
C GLY A 95 12.29 28.92 -2.14
N LEU A 96 13.13 28.16 -2.86
CA LEU A 96 13.27 26.72 -2.67
C LEU A 96 13.89 26.37 -1.32
N LEU A 97 14.72 27.25 -0.74
CA LEU A 97 15.46 27.00 0.49
C LEU A 97 14.74 27.49 1.76
N GLU A 98 13.77 28.41 1.65
CA GLU A 98 13.14 29.11 2.78
C GLU A 98 12.54 28.14 3.82
N ASP A 99 11.72 27.20 3.39
CA ASP A 99 11.06 26.20 4.26
C ASP A 99 11.54 24.76 4.02
N PHE A 100 12.58 24.56 3.19
CA PHE A 100 12.97 23.24 2.68
C PHE A 100 13.13 22.18 3.78
N LYS A 101 13.83 22.53 4.86
CA LYS A 101 14.07 21.60 5.97
C LYS A 101 12.80 21.30 6.75
N GLN A 102 11.92 22.28 6.91
CA GLN A 102 10.71 22.12 7.70
C GLN A 102 9.66 21.35 6.91
N ASP A 103 9.47 21.70 5.64
CA ASP A 103 8.48 21.11 4.75
C ASP A 103 8.84 19.67 4.35
N LEU A 104 10.11 19.43 3.99
CA LEU A 104 10.54 18.15 3.44
C LEU A 104 11.26 17.30 4.50
N VAL A 105 12.39 17.77 5.01
CA VAL A 105 13.25 16.95 5.89
C VAL A 105 12.54 16.59 7.19
N ALA A 106 11.94 17.56 7.88
CA ALA A 106 11.25 17.32 9.14
C ALA A 106 10.00 16.45 8.95
N THR A 107 9.27 16.61 7.83
CA THR A 107 8.11 15.77 7.51
C THR A 107 8.53 14.31 7.26
N VAL A 108 9.59 14.08 6.49
CA VAL A 108 10.16 12.73 6.30
C VAL A 108 10.70 12.16 7.61
N MET A 109 11.30 12.99 8.47
CA MET A 109 11.77 12.56 9.79
C MET A 109 10.61 12.19 10.72
N LYS A 110 9.48 12.90 10.64
CA LYS A 110 8.27 12.64 11.43
C LYS A 110 7.43 11.49 10.88
N SER A 111 7.55 11.15 9.59
CA SER A 111 6.78 10.06 9.00
C SER A 111 7.26 8.71 9.50
N SER A 112 6.32 7.79 9.75
CA SER A 112 6.57 6.49 10.38
C SER A 112 7.14 5.42 9.44
N GLY A 113 7.90 5.83 8.40
CA GLY A 113 8.39 4.94 7.33
C GLY A 113 7.63 5.15 6.03
N PRO A 114 7.96 4.39 4.96
CA PRO A 114 7.26 4.52 3.69
C PRO A 114 5.78 4.23 3.91
N ILE A 115 4.97 5.27 3.78
CA ILE A 115 3.54 5.15 3.55
C ILE A 115 3.45 4.61 2.13
N VAL A 116 3.54 3.29 2.01
CA VAL A 116 3.10 2.60 0.80
C VAL A 116 1.66 3.04 0.66
N GLY A 117 1.35 3.79 -0.39
CA GLY A 117 -0.02 4.25 -0.65
C GLY A 117 -0.89 3.02 -0.83
N PHE A 118 -1.53 2.57 0.25
CA PHE A 118 -2.44 1.44 0.25
C PHE A 118 -3.80 1.84 -0.31
N SER A 119 -3.80 2.55 -1.45
CA SER A 119 -5.01 2.96 -2.17
C SER A 119 -5.97 1.79 -2.44
N GLN A 120 -5.45 0.55 -2.48
CA GLN A 120 -6.25 -0.66 -2.56
C GLN A 120 -7.01 -0.99 -1.26
N LEU A 121 -6.41 -0.79 -0.09
CA LEU A 121 -7.07 -0.94 1.21
C LEU A 121 -8.13 0.16 1.43
N ASP A 122 -7.82 1.41 1.09
CA ASP A 122 -8.79 2.51 1.22
C ASP A 122 -10.02 2.25 0.33
N LYS A 123 -9.80 1.70 -0.88
CA LYS A 123 -10.88 1.25 -1.78
C LYS A 123 -11.63 0.02 -1.29
N VAL A 124 -11.04 -0.82 -0.45
CA VAL A 124 -11.76 -1.92 0.20
C VAL A 124 -12.75 -1.36 1.22
N LEU A 125 -12.41 -0.26 1.89
CA LEU A 125 -13.31 0.37 2.87
C LEU A 125 -14.57 0.98 2.24
N GLU A 126 -14.54 1.36 0.96
CA GLU A 126 -15.67 1.99 0.26
C GLU A 126 -16.85 1.03 0.04
N THR A 127 -16.63 -0.29 0.05
CA THR A 127 -17.66 -1.30 -0.24
C THR A 127 -18.20 -2.02 1.01
N ILE A 128 -17.84 -1.57 2.21
CA ILE A 128 -18.20 -2.24 3.47
C ILE A 128 -19.49 -1.68 4.05
N VAL A 129 -20.45 -2.58 4.30
CA VAL A 129 -21.76 -2.24 4.89
C VAL A 129 -21.82 -2.59 6.39
N ASN A 130 -20.98 -3.50 6.88
CA ASN A 130 -21.07 -4.07 8.24
C ASN A 130 -20.04 -3.46 9.22
N GLU A 131 -20.49 -3.05 10.42
CA GLU A 131 -19.62 -2.40 11.43
C GLU A 131 -18.49 -3.31 11.93
N ALA A 132 -18.74 -4.58 12.24
CA ALA A 132 -17.70 -5.48 12.76
C ALA A 132 -16.62 -5.78 11.70
N GLU A 133 -17.02 -5.84 10.43
CA GLU A 133 -16.07 -5.98 9.32
C GLU A 133 -15.25 -4.70 9.12
N LYS A 134 -15.90 -3.54 9.25
CA LYS A 134 -15.26 -2.22 9.19
C LYS A 134 -14.22 -2.05 10.29
N ASP A 135 -14.48 -2.53 11.50
CA ASP A 135 -13.53 -2.45 12.62
C ASP A 135 -12.24 -3.21 12.29
N TYR A 136 -12.34 -4.46 11.84
CA TYR A 136 -11.16 -5.25 11.43
C TYR A 136 -10.38 -4.56 10.30
N LEU A 137 -11.07 -4.06 9.27
CA LEU A 137 -10.39 -3.44 8.13
C LEU A 137 -9.80 -2.07 8.47
N THR A 138 -10.45 -1.30 9.34
CA THR A 138 -9.90 -0.04 9.87
C THR A 138 -8.62 -0.29 10.66
N GLU A 139 -8.61 -1.32 11.51
CA GLU A 139 -7.40 -1.74 12.23
C GLU A 139 -6.32 -2.22 11.26
N ALA A 140 -6.70 -2.99 10.24
CA ALA A 140 -5.78 -3.48 9.23
C ALA A 140 -5.09 -2.36 8.43
N VAL A 141 -5.84 -1.30 8.08
CA VAL A 141 -5.33 -0.07 7.45
C VAL A 141 -4.36 0.65 8.39
N SER A 142 -4.77 0.86 9.65
CA SER A 142 -3.93 1.53 10.65
C SER A 142 -2.60 0.79 10.87
N CYS A 143 -2.63 -0.55 10.94
CA CYS A 143 -1.44 -1.39 11.00
C CYS A 143 -0.54 -1.18 9.77
N ALA A 144 -1.11 -1.22 8.57
CA ALA A 144 -0.36 -1.07 7.32
C ALA A 144 0.32 0.30 7.23
N GLN A 145 -0.42 1.38 7.55
CA GLN A 145 0.08 2.75 7.54
C GLN A 145 1.23 2.98 8.53
N ARG A 146 1.29 2.21 9.63
CA ARG A 146 2.37 2.25 10.63
C ARG A 146 3.51 1.26 10.35
N GLY A 147 3.48 0.57 9.21
CA GLY A 147 4.50 -0.43 8.83
C GLY A 147 4.34 -1.80 9.52
N TYR A 148 3.26 -2.04 10.26
CA TYR A 148 2.95 -3.34 10.88
C TYR A 148 2.28 -4.28 9.88
N LEU A 149 3.01 -4.66 8.82
CA LEU A 149 2.46 -5.40 7.68
C LEU A 149 1.90 -6.77 8.07
N ARG A 150 2.59 -7.48 8.98
CA ARG A 150 2.11 -8.79 9.50
C ARG A 150 0.76 -8.66 10.21
N ALA A 151 0.62 -7.65 11.05
CA ALA A 151 -0.63 -7.39 11.77
C ALA A 151 -1.75 -7.01 10.79
N SER A 152 -1.45 -6.19 9.78
CA SER A 152 -2.40 -5.87 8.71
C SER A 152 -2.90 -7.12 8.01
N THR A 153 -2.02 -8.04 7.58
CA THR A 153 -2.42 -9.31 6.95
C THR A 153 -3.36 -10.12 7.82
N VAL A 154 -3.09 -10.22 9.13
CA VAL A 154 -3.94 -10.96 10.07
C VAL A 154 -5.33 -10.32 10.16
N MET A 155 -5.41 -9.00 10.30
CA MET A 155 -6.68 -8.28 10.40
C MET A 155 -7.49 -8.34 9.10
N GLY A 156 -6.83 -8.19 7.94
CA GLY A 156 -7.49 -8.30 6.64
C GLY A 156 -8.10 -9.68 6.40
N TRP A 157 -7.42 -10.76 6.82
CA TRP A 157 -7.97 -12.12 6.74
C TRP A 157 -9.17 -12.30 7.67
N ASN A 158 -9.09 -11.79 8.91
CA ASN A 158 -10.20 -11.86 9.87
C ASN A 158 -11.46 -11.20 9.29
N ALA A 159 -11.32 -10.06 8.62
CA ALA A 159 -12.43 -9.40 7.94
C ALA A 159 -13.02 -10.23 6.80
N ALA A 160 -12.17 -10.84 5.96
CA ALA A 160 -12.62 -11.71 4.88
C ALA A 160 -13.38 -12.94 5.40
N VAL A 161 -12.84 -13.62 6.42
CA VAL A 161 -13.49 -14.77 7.07
C VAL A 161 -14.79 -14.35 7.74
N HIS A 162 -14.84 -13.18 8.38
CA HIS A 162 -16.08 -12.65 8.92
C HIS A 162 -17.18 -12.54 7.85
N ARG A 163 -16.85 -11.98 6.68
CA ARG A 163 -17.80 -11.90 5.56
C ARG A 163 -18.23 -13.28 5.06
N MET A 164 -17.29 -14.21 4.89
CA MET A 164 -17.60 -15.60 4.49
C MET A 164 -18.56 -16.26 5.48
N HIS A 165 -18.32 -16.13 6.78
CA HIS A 165 -19.20 -16.66 7.82
C HIS A 165 -20.61 -16.06 7.78
N ARG A 166 -20.74 -14.75 7.54
CA ARG A 166 -22.05 -14.10 7.43
C ARG A 166 -22.82 -14.57 6.19
N VAL A 167 -22.14 -14.86 5.10
CA VAL A 167 -22.75 -15.43 3.90
C VAL A 167 -23.26 -16.84 4.15
N VAL A 168 -22.48 -17.67 4.86
CA VAL A 168 -22.92 -19.00 5.30
C VAL A 168 -24.16 -18.89 6.20
N GLU A 169 -24.19 -17.95 7.15
CA GLU A 169 -25.35 -17.71 8.00
C GLU A 169 -26.58 -17.28 7.18
N LYS A 170 -26.40 -16.36 6.23
CA LYS A 170 -27.48 -15.87 5.34
C LYS A 170 -28.04 -16.95 4.43
N MET A 171 -27.18 -17.83 3.91
CA MET A 171 -27.59 -18.95 3.04
C MET A 171 -28.13 -20.15 3.82
N GLY A 172 -27.84 -20.22 5.12
CA GLY A 172 -28.33 -21.24 6.04
C GLY A 172 -27.33 -22.35 6.32
N PHE A 173 -27.20 -22.71 7.61
CA PHE A 173 -26.27 -23.75 8.06
C PHE A 173 -26.64 -25.16 7.59
N GLU A 174 -27.94 -25.43 7.36
CA GLU A 174 -28.39 -26.73 6.84
C GLU A 174 -27.80 -27.02 5.45
N GLU A 175 -27.78 -26.03 4.57
CA GLU A 175 -27.19 -26.18 3.24
C GLU A 175 -25.67 -26.34 3.33
N PHE A 176 -25.00 -25.59 4.21
CA PHE A 176 -23.56 -25.77 4.47
C PHE A 176 -23.24 -27.21 4.93
N ASN A 177 -24.00 -27.73 5.90
CA ASN A 177 -23.84 -29.10 6.41
C ASN A 177 -24.05 -30.13 5.30
N LYS A 178 -25.12 -29.97 4.51
CA LYS A 178 -25.42 -30.82 3.36
C LYS A 178 -24.29 -30.81 2.34
N LYS A 179 -23.74 -29.64 1.99
CA LYS A 179 -22.61 -29.52 1.06
C LYS A 179 -21.37 -30.24 1.55
N SER A 180 -21.06 -30.16 2.86
CA SER A 180 -19.94 -30.89 3.43
C SER A 180 -20.12 -32.41 3.37
N GLU A 181 -21.35 -32.90 3.60
CA GLU A 181 -21.68 -34.33 3.55
C GLU A 181 -21.71 -34.87 2.11
N GLU A 182 -22.22 -34.08 1.15
CA GLU A 182 -22.14 -34.40 -0.27
C GLU A 182 -20.67 -34.52 -0.72
N MET A 183 -19.83 -33.56 -0.33
CA MET A 183 -18.42 -33.52 -0.70
C MET A 183 -17.62 -34.71 -0.15
N LYS A 184 -17.90 -35.13 1.09
CA LYS A 184 -17.29 -36.31 1.74
C LYS A 184 -17.53 -37.62 0.98
N LYS A 185 -18.65 -37.73 0.26
CA LYS A 185 -19.02 -38.94 -0.52
C LYS A 185 -18.28 -39.01 -1.85
N ILE A 186 -17.60 -37.96 -2.28
CA ILE A 186 -16.86 -37.92 -3.53
C ILE A 186 -15.54 -38.66 -3.35
N THR A 187 -15.38 -39.80 -4.04
CA THR A 187 -14.17 -40.63 -3.96
C THR A 187 -13.15 -40.35 -5.07
N GLU A 188 -13.48 -39.50 -6.04
CA GLU A 188 -12.65 -39.22 -7.23
C GLU A 188 -12.52 -37.72 -7.51
N GLY A 189 -11.53 -37.33 -8.32
CA GLY A 189 -11.34 -35.94 -8.73
C GLY A 189 -10.79 -35.01 -7.63
N ARG A 190 -11.16 -33.72 -7.70
CA ARG A 190 -10.60 -32.63 -6.88
C ARG A 190 -10.94 -32.77 -5.39
N TYR A 191 -12.16 -33.19 -5.09
CA TYR A 191 -12.67 -33.26 -3.72
C TYR A 191 -12.38 -34.59 -2.99
N LYS A 192 -11.73 -35.56 -3.65
CA LYS A 192 -11.49 -36.91 -3.09
C LYS A 192 -10.74 -36.95 -1.76
N ARG A 193 -10.01 -35.89 -1.43
CA ARG A 193 -9.22 -35.79 -0.19
C ARG A 193 -10.03 -35.20 0.96
N PHE A 194 -11.20 -34.64 0.69
CA PHE A 194 -12.07 -34.09 1.71
C PHE A 194 -12.88 -35.21 2.36
N ASN A 195 -12.69 -35.41 3.66
CA ASN A 195 -13.28 -36.52 4.41
C ASN A 195 -14.10 -36.07 5.63
N LYS A 196 -14.37 -34.77 5.75
CA LYS A 196 -15.06 -34.16 6.88
C LYS A 196 -16.55 -33.95 6.57
N SER A 197 -17.37 -33.92 7.60
CA SER A 197 -18.79 -33.58 7.54
C SER A 197 -19.12 -32.74 8.77
N PHE A 198 -19.87 -31.66 8.59
CA PHE A 198 -20.19 -30.73 9.66
C PHE A 198 -21.69 -30.78 10.02
N SER A 199 -21.98 -30.45 11.28
CA SER A 199 -23.34 -30.30 11.80
C SER A 199 -23.40 -29.00 12.61
N ILE A 200 -23.41 -27.89 11.91
CA ILE A 200 -23.45 -26.53 12.46
C ILE A 200 -24.90 -26.06 12.54
N HIS A 201 -25.27 -25.44 13.65
CA HIS A 201 -26.58 -24.84 13.88
C HIS A 201 -26.50 -23.36 14.23
N THR A 202 -25.33 -22.87 14.64
CA THR A 202 -25.11 -21.47 14.99
C THR A 202 -23.82 -20.92 14.39
N ILE A 203 -23.75 -19.59 14.27
CA ILE A 203 -22.53 -18.89 13.84
C ILE A 203 -21.35 -19.12 14.77
N SER A 204 -21.62 -19.31 16.07
CA SER A 204 -20.58 -19.58 17.07
C SER A 204 -19.94 -20.96 16.83
N GLU A 205 -20.76 -21.97 16.54
CA GLU A 205 -20.28 -23.31 16.20
C GLU A 205 -19.47 -23.30 14.91
N LEU A 206 -19.92 -22.56 13.88
CA LEU A 206 -19.16 -22.41 12.64
C LEU A 206 -17.73 -21.94 12.92
N ARG A 207 -17.61 -20.88 13.72
CA ARG A 207 -16.33 -20.24 14.07
C ARG A 207 -15.43 -21.10 14.96
N SER A 208 -16.00 -21.98 15.79
CA SER A 208 -15.23 -22.83 16.69
C SER A 208 -14.81 -24.16 16.08
N THR A 209 -15.60 -24.68 15.12
CA THR A 209 -15.49 -26.07 14.67
C THR A 209 -14.91 -26.19 13.26
N VAL A 210 -15.14 -25.19 12.39
CA VAL A 210 -14.70 -25.23 11.00
C VAL A 210 -13.41 -24.43 10.85
N PHE A 211 -12.34 -25.08 10.40
CA PHE A 211 -11.10 -24.40 10.07
C PHE A 211 -11.24 -23.66 8.73
N ASP A 212 -10.54 -22.53 8.58
CA ASP A 212 -10.57 -21.70 7.37
C ASP A 212 -10.28 -22.51 6.08
N THR A 213 -9.35 -23.47 6.13
CA THR A 213 -9.09 -24.38 4.99
C THR A 213 -10.34 -25.18 4.62
N ASP A 214 -11.05 -25.74 5.61
CA ASP A 214 -12.26 -26.52 5.36
C ASP A 214 -13.40 -25.62 4.87
N LEU A 215 -13.50 -24.40 5.41
CA LEU A 215 -14.44 -23.38 4.94
C LEU A 215 -14.23 -23.10 3.45
N LEU A 216 -12.99 -22.84 3.00
CA LEU A 216 -12.69 -22.60 1.58
C LEU A 216 -13.09 -23.78 0.69
N TRP A 217 -12.88 -25.03 1.14
CA TRP A 217 -13.32 -26.21 0.40
C TRP A 217 -14.84 -26.25 0.23
N VAL A 218 -15.59 -26.02 1.31
CA VAL A 218 -17.05 -26.04 1.24
C VAL A 218 -17.56 -24.89 0.38
N LEU A 219 -16.99 -23.69 0.48
CA LEU A 219 -17.37 -22.53 -0.35
C LEU A 219 -17.10 -22.78 -1.85
N GLU A 220 -15.99 -23.46 -2.20
CA GLU A 220 -15.69 -23.84 -3.58
C GLU A 220 -16.72 -24.86 -4.10
N TYR A 221 -16.98 -25.92 -3.32
CA TYR A 221 -17.97 -26.92 -3.70
C TYR A 221 -19.38 -26.35 -3.82
N TRP A 222 -19.70 -25.37 -2.98
CA TRP A 222 -20.96 -24.63 -3.03
C TRP A 222 -21.04 -23.66 -4.22
N GLY A 223 -19.95 -23.47 -4.98
CA GLY A 223 -19.90 -22.60 -6.15
C GLY A 223 -19.88 -21.12 -5.80
N LEU A 224 -19.56 -20.76 -4.56
CA LEU A 224 -19.38 -19.36 -4.13
C LEU A 224 -18.04 -18.80 -4.61
N ILE A 225 -17.05 -19.67 -4.71
CA ILE A 225 -15.76 -19.40 -5.36
C ILE A 225 -15.44 -20.53 -6.35
N ASP A 226 -14.58 -20.25 -7.33
CA ASP A 226 -14.03 -21.28 -8.22
C ASP A 226 -12.70 -21.86 -7.71
N GLY A 227 -12.18 -22.88 -8.39
CA GLY A 227 -10.93 -23.55 -7.99
C GLY A 227 -9.68 -22.67 -8.02
N ASN A 228 -9.61 -21.68 -8.92
CA ASN A 228 -8.49 -20.74 -8.97
C ASN A 228 -8.59 -19.72 -7.83
N GLN A 229 -9.81 -19.26 -7.53
CA GLN A 229 -10.08 -18.39 -6.38
C GLN A 229 -9.76 -19.12 -5.08
N HIS A 230 -10.10 -20.41 -4.95
CA HIS A 230 -9.72 -21.23 -3.81
C HIS A 230 -8.21 -21.26 -3.61
N GLU A 231 -7.44 -21.56 -4.65
CA GLU A 231 -5.97 -21.65 -4.55
C GLU A 231 -5.33 -20.32 -4.13
N ARG A 232 -5.86 -19.20 -4.65
CA ARG A 232 -5.40 -17.85 -4.28
C ARG A 232 -5.80 -17.44 -2.88
N LEU A 233 -7.01 -17.78 -2.43
CA LEU A 233 -7.45 -17.57 -1.05
C LEU A 233 -6.68 -18.48 -0.07
N GLN A 234 -6.32 -19.69 -0.47
CA GLN A 234 -5.47 -20.59 0.31
C GLN A 234 -4.05 -20.01 0.46
N ALA A 235 -3.51 -19.36 -0.59
CA ALA A 235 -2.25 -18.64 -0.50
C ALA A 235 -2.35 -17.44 0.46
N CYS A 236 -3.46 -16.70 0.45
CA CYS A 236 -3.74 -15.63 1.40
C CYS A 236 -3.82 -16.15 2.85
N PHE A 237 -4.51 -17.26 3.08
CA PHE A 237 -4.57 -17.92 4.38
C PHE A 237 -3.19 -18.37 4.87
N THR A 238 -2.38 -18.94 3.97
CA THR A 238 -1.01 -19.34 4.27
C THR A 238 -0.16 -18.12 4.66
N MET A 239 -0.30 -17.01 3.94
CA MET A 239 0.39 -15.75 4.25
C MET A 239 -0.03 -15.21 5.62
N ARG A 240 -1.33 -15.23 5.95
CA ARG A 240 -1.83 -14.88 7.28
C ARG A 240 -1.23 -15.78 8.37
N SER A 241 -1.18 -17.08 8.12
CA SER A 241 -0.61 -18.05 9.08
C SER A 241 0.88 -17.78 9.33
N ASN A 242 1.65 -17.54 8.28
CA ASN A 242 3.05 -17.14 8.38
C ASN A 242 3.22 -15.84 9.16
N CYS A 243 2.31 -14.87 8.98
CA CYS A 243 2.33 -13.61 9.72
C CYS A 243 2.01 -13.78 11.21
N ALA A 244 1.22 -14.80 11.60
CA ALA A 244 0.80 -15.06 12.97
C ALA A 244 1.79 -15.91 13.79
N HIS A 245 2.70 -16.62 13.14
CA HIS A 245 3.70 -17.47 13.81
C HIS A 245 5.10 -16.83 13.84
N PRO A 246 5.93 -17.09 14.85
CA PRO A 246 7.33 -16.65 14.84
C PRO A 246 8.05 -17.33 13.68
N GLY A 247 8.54 -16.53 12.73
CA GLY A 247 9.21 -17.00 11.53
C GLY A 247 9.99 -15.87 10.86
N GLU A 248 11.00 -16.25 10.09
CA GLU A 248 11.98 -15.34 9.47
C GLU A 248 11.54 -14.79 8.10
N ALA A 249 10.43 -15.31 7.55
CA ALA A 249 9.91 -14.84 6.26
C ALA A 249 9.35 -13.41 6.42
N ALA A 250 10.11 -12.42 5.94
CA ALA A 250 9.72 -11.03 5.99
C ALA A 250 8.48 -10.79 5.11
N MET A 251 7.58 -9.94 5.61
CA MET A 251 6.41 -9.49 4.88
C MET A 251 6.76 -8.21 4.11
N SER A 252 6.67 -8.23 2.78
CA SER A 252 6.92 -7.04 1.97
C SER A 252 5.63 -6.26 1.65
N PRO A 253 5.73 -4.97 1.28
CA PRO A 253 4.59 -4.21 0.77
C PRO A 253 3.90 -4.84 -0.44
N GLU A 254 4.67 -5.45 -1.34
CA GLU A 254 4.17 -6.09 -2.55
C GLU A 254 3.35 -7.33 -2.21
N ASN A 255 3.81 -8.12 -1.23
CA ASN A 255 3.04 -9.25 -0.72
C ASN A 255 1.71 -8.77 -0.13
N LEU A 256 1.73 -7.65 0.62
CA LEU A 256 0.54 -7.11 1.26
C LEU A 256 -0.45 -6.56 0.22
N ALA A 257 0.05 -5.88 -0.81
CA ALA A 257 -0.76 -5.40 -1.92
C ALA A 257 -1.42 -6.56 -2.69
N SER A 258 -0.66 -7.62 -2.97
CA SER A 258 -1.20 -8.83 -3.61
C SER A 258 -2.29 -9.49 -2.76
N PHE A 259 -2.06 -9.59 -1.45
CA PHE A 259 -3.02 -10.15 -0.50
C PHE A 259 -4.34 -9.38 -0.51
N TYR A 260 -4.30 -8.04 -0.38
CA TYR A 260 -5.52 -7.24 -0.39
C TYR A 260 -6.22 -7.18 -1.74
N SER A 261 -5.47 -7.24 -2.84
CA SER A 261 -6.05 -7.35 -4.18
C SER A 261 -6.91 -8.61 -4.30
N ASP A 262 -6.44 -9.75 -3.78
CA ASP A 262 -7.18 -11.01 -3.86
C ASP A 262 -8.42 -10.97 -2.96
N LEU A 263 -8.28 -10.50 -1.72
CA LEU A 263 -9.43 -10.36 -0.82
C LEU A 263 -10.49 -9.40 -1.38
N LYS A 264 -10.07 -8.27 -1.95
CA LYS A 264 -10.98 -7.31 -2.57
C LYS A 264 -11.80 -7.97 -3.66
N ASN A 265 -11.14 -8.56 -4.65
CA ASN A 265 -11.83 -9.06 -5.84
C ASN A 265 -12.65 -10.33 -5.56
N MET A 266 -12.18 -11.20 -4.68
CA MET A 266 -12.79 -12.53 -4.47
C MET A 266 -13.79 -12.57 -3.33
N VAL A 267 -13.69 -11.66 -2.37
CA VAL A 267 -14.52 -11.64 -1.15
C VAL A 267 -15.28 -10.33 -1.02
N PHE A 268 -14.60 -9.18 -1.07
CA PHE A 268 -15.26 -7.91 -0.74
C PHE A 268 -16.11 -7.32 -1.89
N ASP A 269 -15.70 -7.51 -3.14
CA ASP A 269 -16.43 -7.06 -4.32
C ASP A 269 -17.25 -8.19 -4.96
N ASN A 270 -17.06 -9.43 -4.50
CA ASN A 270 -17.75 -10.58 -5.09
C ASN A 270 -19.24 -10.53 -4.74
N PRO A 271 -20.15 -10.44 -5.73
CA PRO A 271 -21.59 -10.32 -5.47
C PRO A 271 -22.18 -11.49 -4.70
N LYS A 272 -21.57 -12.68 -4.79
CA LYS A 272 -21.99 -13.87 -4.04
C LYS A 272 -21.72 -13.75 -2.53
N PHE A 273 -20.86 -12.81 -2.13
CA PHE A 273 -20.53 -12.52 -0.75
C PHE A 273 -21.18 -11.23 -0.22
N ASN A 274 -22.17 -10.67 -0.95
CA ASN A 274 -22.92 -9.53 -0.47
C ASN A 274 -23.82 -9.93 0.72
N VAL A 275 -23.49 -9.38 1.89
CA VAL A 275 -24.23 -9.59 3.14
C VAL A 275 -25.35 -8.60 3.27
#